data_AF-A0A1E1W2D1-F1
#
_entry.id   AF-A0A1E1W2D1-F1
#
_cell.length_a   1.000
_cell.length_b   1.000
_cell.length_c   1.000
_cell.angle_alpha   90.00
_cell.angle_beta   90.00
_cell.angle_gamma   90.00
#
_symmetry.space_group_name_H-M   'P 1'
#
loop_
_entity.id
_entity.type
_entity.pdbx_description
1 polymer ?
#
loop_
_entity_poly.entity_id
_entity_poly.type
_entity_poly.pdbx_seq_one_letter_code
_entity_poly.pdbx_strand_id
1 'polypeptide(L)'
;RPAECQFGKVAKELGSTWFADLGPPFGVMYCIKCECIPVQKKRRVVAKVHCRNIKNECPEPSCDTPVLLPGRCCKTCPGDNNSPDILQDDGPTAVVITNTDEEELSMKHFGALLTGRSPLCIRRDDMTGVPVA
;
A
#
# COMPACT_ATOMS: atom_id res chain seq x y z
N ARG A 1 28.62 -2.08 8.26
CA ARG A 1 27.18 -2.25 8.02
C ARG A 1 26.48 -1.01 8.57
N PRO A 2 25.52 -0.41 7.84
CA PRO A 2 24.69 0.64 8.41
C PRO A 2 24.03 0.11 9.69
N ALA A 3 23.92 0.97 10.70
CA ALA A 3 23.28 0.59 11.95
C ALA A 3 21.76 0.56 11.72
N GLU A 4 21.14 -0.60 11.89
CA GLU A 4 19.70 -0.81 11.74
C GLU A 4 19.04 -1.00 13.12
N CYS A 5 17.80 -0.56 13.24
CA CYS A 5 16.98 -0.86 14.40
C CYS A 5 16.22 -2.16 14.19
N GLN A 6 16.01 -2.92 15.26
CA GLN A 6 15.04 -4.02 15.27
C GLN A 6 13.82 -3.62 16.09
N PHE A 7 12.64 -3.80 15.52
CA PHE A 7 11.36 -3.62 16.21
C PHE A 7 10.47 -4.83 15.93
N GLY A 8 10.20 -5.63 16.97
CA GLY A 8 9.57 -6.93 16.80
C GLY A 8 10.44 -7.85 15.91
N LYS A 9 9.91 -8.28 14.77
CA LYS A 9 10.61 -9.12 13.78
C LYS A 9 11.09 -8.35 12.55
N VAL A 10 10.94 -7.02 12.56
CA VAL A 10 11.19 -6.16 11.40
C VAL A 10 12.43 -5.32 11.63
N ALA A 11 13.36 -5.35 10.67
CA ALA A 11 14.47 -4.42 10.61
C ALA A 11 13.99 -3.06 10.07
N LYS A 12 14.45 -1.98 10.69
CA LYS A 12 14.11 -0.60 10.35
C LYS A 12 15.39 0.18 10.08
N GLU A 13 15.36 0.94 8.99
CA GLU A 13 16.48 1.76 8.57
C GLU A 13 16.69 2.94 9.52
N LEU A 14 17.94 3.40 9.62
CA LEU A 14 18.28 4.58 10.41
C LEU A 14 17.55 5.82 9.87
N GLY A 15 16.94 6.60 10.77
CA GLY A 15 16.14 7.78 10.45
C GLY A 15 14.70 7.48 10.01
N SER A 16 14.34 6.20 9.80
CA SER A 16 12.95 5.85 9.48
C SER A 16 12.02 6.13 10.66
N THR A 17 10.78 6.52 10.37
CA THR A 17 9.72 6.73 11.37
C THR A 17 8.49 5.88 11.04
N TRP A 18 7.80 5.36 12.06
CA TRP A 18 6.62 4.51 11.89
C TRP A 18 5.70 4.54 13.11
N PHE A 19 4.47 4.04 12.98
CA PHE A 19 3.58 3.81 14.11
C PHE A 19 3.84 2.43 14.73
N ALA A 20 3.87 2.36 16.06
CA ALA A 20 4.18 1.11 16.76
C ALA A 20 3.12 0.03 16.50
N ASP A 21 3.54 -1.12 15.99
CA ASP A 21 2.71 -2.33 15.94
C ASP A 21 3.01 -3.20 17.15
N LEU A 22 2.06 -3.29 18.09
CA LEU A 22 2.19 -4.09 19.30
C LEU A 22 1.75 -5.55 19.08
N GLY A 23 1.29 -5.88 17.87
CA GLY A 23 0.73 -7.18 17.53
C GLY A 23 -0.65 -7.42 18.15
N PRO A 24 -1.27 -8.57 17.85
CA PRO A 24 -2.59 -8.92 18.39
C PRO A 24 -2.58 -8.98 19.94
N PRO A 25 -3.64 -8.52 20.62
CA PRO A 25 -4.91 -8.00 20.08
C PRO A 25 -4.89 -6.51 19.72
N PHE A 26 -3.82 -5.78 20.01
CA PHE A 26 -3.78 -4.32 19.96
C PHE A 26 -3.50 -3.75 18.56
N GLY A 27 -2.67 -4.43 17.78
CA GLY A 27 -2.26 -4.00 16.44
C GLY A 27 -1.47 -2.69 16.46
N VAL A 28 -1.74 -1.84 15.45
CA VAL A 28 -1.01 -0.59 15.24
C VAL A 28 -1.57 0.53 16.12
N MET A 29 -0.70 1.10 16.95
CA MET A 29 -0.98 2.24 17.81
C MET A 29 -0.57 3.54 17.13
N TYR A 30 -1.51 4.18 16.44
CA TYR A 30 -1.27 5.40 15.66
C TYR A 30 -0.85 6.62 16.50
N CYS A 31 -1.07 6.60 17.81
CA CYS A 31 -0.57 7.65 18.72
C CYS A 31 0.85 7.41 19.25
N ILE A 32 1.48 6.27 18.95
CA ILE A 32 2.85 5.98 19.35
C ILE A 32 3.72 6.03 18.10
N LYS A 33 4.45 7.13 17.93
CA LYS A 33 5.38 7.31 16.82
C LYS A 33 6.78 6.87 17.26
N CYS A 34 7.35 5.94 16.52
CA CYS A 34 8.70 5.44 16.71
C CYS A 34 9.64 5.96 15.61
N GLU A 35 10.90 6.13 15.97
CA GLU A 35 11.99 6.52 15.08
C GLU A 35 13.22 5.68 15.35
N CYS A 36 13.97 5.31 14.31
CA CYS A 36 15.27 4.67 14.46
C CYS A 36 16.38 5.73 14.53
N ILE A 37 16.88 6.03 15.73
CA ILE A 37 17.87 7.10 15.91
C ILE A 37 19.30 6.55 16.07
N PRO A 38 20.33 7.25 15.56
CA PRO A 38 21.72 6.93 15.85
C PRO A 38 22.08 7.36 17.27
N VAL A 39 22.60 6.44 18.06
CA VAL A 39 23.09 6.68 19.42
C VAL A 39 24.59 6.41 19.46
N GLN A 40 25.36 7.43 19.84
CA GLN A 40 26.79 7.29 20.04
C GLN A 40 27.07 6.52 21.33
N LYS A 41 27.73 5.36 21.23
CA LYS A 41 28.20 4.58 22.38
C LYS A 41 29.70 4.39 22.31
N LYS A 42 30.43 5.10 23.17
CA LYS A 42 31.89 5.10 23.26
C LYS A 42 32.53 5.46 21.91
N ARG A 43 32.96 4.45 21.14
CA ARG A 43 33.64 4.60 19.83
C ARG A 43 32.81 4.05 18.65
N ARG A 44 31.53 3.71 18.87
CA ARG A 44 30.66 3.13 17.82
C ARG A 44 29.31 3.83 17.81
N VAL A 45 28.77 4.04 16.60
CA VAL A 45 27.37 4.41 16.39
C VAL A 45 26.55 3.14 16.43
N VAL A 46 25.54 3.10 17.29
CA VAL A 46 24.53 2.04 17.32
C VAL A 46 23.17 2.64 16.99
N ALA A 47 22.29 1.89 16.35
CA ALA A 47 20.92 2.33 16.11
C ALA A 47 20.03 1.91 17.28
N LYS A 48 19.12 2.78 17.69
CA LYS A 48 18.15 2.49 18.76
C LYS A 48 16.77 3.00 18.37
N VAL A 49 15.75 2.17 18.61
CA VAL A 49 14.36 2.61 18.48
C VAL A 49 14.03 3.57 19.62
N HIS A 50 13.49 4.73 19.27
CA HIS A 50 12.93 5.69 20.20
C HIS A 50 11.45 5.90 19.87
N CYS A 51 10.56 5.62 20.81
CA CYS A 51 9.11 5.80 20.63
C CYS A 51 8.58 6.83 21.61
N ARG A 52 7.66 7.68 21.14
CA ARG A 52 6.98 8.68 21.96
C ARG A 52 5.48 8.70 21.69
N ASN A 53 4.71 9.10 22.70
CA ASN A 53 3.29 9.34 22.55
C ASN A 53 3.08 10.74 21.98
N ILE A 54 2.41 10.84 20.83
CA ILE A 54 2.16 12.09 20.11
C ILE A 54 0.74 12.63 20.32
N LYS A 55 -0.06 12.03 21.21
CA LYS A 55 -1.46 12.44 21.45
C LYS A 55 -1.57 13.90 21.90
N ASN A 56 -0.56 14.41 22.61
CA ASN A 56 -0.45 15.79 23.05
C ASN A 56 0.11 16.74 21.97
N GLU A 57 0.64 16.21 20.87
CA GLU A 57 1.04 16.99 19.69
C GLU A 57 -0.13 17.25 18.73
N CYS A 58 -1.31 16.65 19.00
CA CYS A 58 -2.50 16.83 18.16
C CYS A 58 -3.07 18.24 18.28
N PRO A 59 -3.48 18.86 17.16
CA PRO A 59 -4.17 20.14 17.18
C PRO A 59 -5.53 20.01 17.87
N GLU A 60 -5.96 21.08 18.54
CA GLU A 60 -7.28 21.15 19.15
C GLU A 60 -8.34 21.39 18.05
N PRO A 61 -9.35 20.50 17.92
CA PRO A 61 -10.39 20.67 16.92
C PRO A 61 -11.29 21.87 17.25
N SER A 62 -11.76 22.57 16.22
CA SER A 62 -12.59 23.78 16.35
C SER A 62 -14.10 23.53 16.46
N CYS A 63 -14.53 22.28 16.29
CA CYS A 63 -15.94 21.88 16.27
C CYS A 63 -16.38 21.15 17.55
N ASP A 64 -17.68 21.18 17.83
CA ASP A 64 -18.26 20.53 19.01
C ASP A 64 -18.19 19.00 18.97
N THR A 65 -18.12 18.41 17.77
CA THR A 65 -18.17 16.96 17.55
C THR A 65 -16.99 16.44 16.72
N PRO A 66 -15.77 16.40 17.28
CA PRO A 66 -14.60 15.90 16.57
C PRO A 66 -14.59 14.38 16.47
N VAL A 67 -14.28 13.86 15.29
CA VAL A 67 -14.31 12.43 14.95
C VAL A 67 -12.88 11.88 14.84
N LEU A 68 -12.64 10.67 15.34
CA LEU A 68 -11.37 9.96 15.15
C LEU A 68 -11.50 9.01 13.97
N LEU A 69 -10.76 9.27 12.90
CA LEU A 69 -10.75 8.40 11.72
C LEU A 69 -9.84 7.16 11.94
N PRO A 70 -10.15 6.03 11.28
CA PRO A 70 -9.27 4.87 11.27
C PRO A 70 -7.85 5.23 10.80
N GLY A 71 -6.83 4.65 11.42
CA GLY A 71 -5.45 4.89 11.02
C GLY A 71 -4.84 6.22 11.50
N ARG A 72 -5.56 6.98 12.35
CA ARG A 72 -5.10 8.30 12.82
C ARG A 72 -5.02 8.36 14.34
N CYS A 73 -4.13 9.23 14.84
CA CYS A 73 -4.08 9.57 16.26
C CYS A 73 -4.98 10.75 16.62
N CYS A 74 -5.00 11.78 15.77
CA CYS A 74 -5.68 13.03 16.06
C CYS A 74 -7.11 13.00 15.54
N LYS A 75 -8.01 13.64 16.28
CA LYS A 75 -9.40 13.84 15.86
C LYS A 75 -9.48 14.98 14.85
N THR A 76 -10.40 14.88 13.90
CA THR A 76 -10.67 15.90 12.88
C THR A 76 -12.14 16.30 12.90
N CYS A 77 -12.44 17.50 12.40
CA CYS A 77 -13.81 17.95 12.26
C CYS A 77 -14.43 17.37 10.98
N PRO A 78 -15.70 16.92 11.02
CA PRO A 78 -16.40 16.47 9.83
C PRO A 78 -16.52 17.63 8.83
N GLY A 79 -15.98 17.48 7.62
CA GLY A 79 -15.96 18.51 6.58
C GLY A 79 -14.60 19.22 6.40
N ASP A 80 -13.66 19.07 7.35
CA ASP A 80 -12.28 19.48 7.14
C ASP A 80 -11.54 18.39 6.36
N ASN A 81 -11.49 18.51 5.04
CA ASN A 81 -10.62 17.72 4.17
C ASN A 81 -9.13 18.11 4.28
N ASN A 82 -8.75 18.96 5.24
CA ASN A 82 -7.37 19.39 5.47
C ASN A 82 -6.55 18.34 6.22
N SER A 83 -6.44 17.14 5.65
CA SER A 83 -5.33 16.27 5.95
C SER A 83 -4.71 15.80 4.64
N PRO A 84 -3.37 15.78 4.51
CA PRO A 84 -2.75 15.16 3.35
C PRO A 84 -3.01 13.66 3.44
N ASP A 85 -4.14 13.22 2.88
CA ASP A 85 -4.34 11.84 2.52
C ASP A 85 -3.28 11.53 1.47
N ILE A 86 -2.27 10.78 1.88
CA ILE A 86 -1.47 9.99 0.97
C ILE A 86 -2.43 8.97 0.37
N LEU A 87 -3.07 9.34 -0.73
CA LEU A 87 -3.57 8.38 -1.71
C LEU A 87 -2.31 7.74 -2.34
N GLN A 88 -1.82 6.66 -1.74
CA GLN A 88 -1.13 5.62 -2.52
C GLN A 88 -2.23 4.74 -3.11
N ASP A 89 -2.88 5.28 -4.13
CA ASP A 89 -3.56 4.48 -5.14
C ASP A 89 -2.45 4.00 -6.08
N ASP A 90 -1.91 2.80 -5.80
CA ASP A 90 -1.13 2.03 -6.78
C ASP A 90 -2.10 1.50 -7.85
N GLY A 91 -2.71 2.42 -8.59
CA GLY A 91 -3.30 2.16 -9.89
C GLY A 91 -2.18 2.24 -10.93
N PRO A 92 -2.03 1.27 -11.84
CA PRO A 92 -0.97 1.33 -12.84
C PRO A 92 -1.24 2.50 -13.79
N THR A 93 -0.45 3.56 -13.64
CA THR A 93 -0.39 4.68 -14.58
C THR A 93 0.07 4.11 -15.92
N ALA A 94 -0.85 3.99 -16.86
CA ALA A 94 -0.53 3.71 -18.25
C ALA A 94 0.33 4.87 -18.77
N VAL A 95 1.65 4.64 -18.80
CA VAL A 95 2.62 5.54 -19.39
C VAL A 95 2.36 5.52 -20.89
N VAL A 96 1.69 6.56 -21.40
CA VAL A 96 1.58 6.80 -22.84
C VAL A 96 2.96 7.22 -23.33
N ILE A 97 3.77 6.25 -23.74
CA ILE A 97 4.94 6.51 -24.57
C ILE A 97 4.40 6.74 -25.98
N THR A 98 4.27 8.00 -26.39
CA THR A 98 4.18 8.36 -27.81
C THR A 98 5.55 8.12 -28.43
N ASN A 99 5.77 6.94 -29.01
CA ASN A 99 6.73 6.79 -30.09
C ASN A 99 6.02 6.06 -31.22
N THR A 100 5.98 6.79 -32.32
CA THR A 100 5.48 6.49 -33.65
C THR A 100 5.89 5.10 -34.15
N ASP A 101 5.02 4.52 -34.99
CA ASP A 101 5.29 3.41 -35.93
C ASP A 101 4.96 1.95 -35.52
N GLU A 102 3.91 1.66 -34.74
CA GLU A 102 3.40 0.26 -34.57
C GLU A 102 1.85 0.12 -34.48
N GLU A 103 1.07 1.08 -35.00
CA GLU A 103 -0.40 1.15 -34.78
C GLU A 103 -1.30 0.22 -35.63
N GLU A 104 -0.80 -0.62 -36.53
CA GLU A 104 -1.68 -1.37 -37.46
C GLU A 104 -1.98 -2.84 -37.06
N LEU A 105 -1.26 -3.45 -36.11
CA LEU A 105 -1.42 -4.88 -35.81
C LEU A 105 -2.22 -5.21 -34.54
N SER A 106 -2.38 -4.26 -33.62
CA SER A 106 -3.03 -4.50 -32.32
C SER A 106 -4.56 -4.36 -32.36
N MET A 107 -5.12 -3.49 -33.20
CA MET A 107 -6.56 -3.22 -33.23
C MET A 107 -7.44 -4.38 -33.71
N LYS A 108 -6.87 -5.43 -34.31
CA LYS A 108 -7.64 -6.59 -34.81
C LYS A 108 -7.94 -7.64 -33.73
N HIS A 109 -7.24 -7.62 -32.59
CA HIS A 109 -7.43 -8.63 -31.54
C HIS A 109 -8.58 -8.32 -30.56
N PHE A 110 -8.98 -7.04 -30.43
CA PHE A 110 -10.01 -6.65 -29.47
C PHE A 110 -11.41 -6.47 -30.09
N GLY A 111 -11.50 -6.32 -31.43
CA GLY A 111 -12.78 -6.15 -32.12
C GLY A 111 -13.68 -7.39 -32.15
N ALA A 112 -13.14 -8.59 -31.90
CA ALA A 112 -13.90 -9.85 -31.92
C ALA A 112 -14.74 -10.09 -30.65
N LEU A 113 -14.47 -9.37 -29.55
CA LEU A 113 -15.21 -9.55 -28.29
C LEU A 113 -16.56 -8.81 -28.24
N LEU A 114 -16.79 -7.85 -29.14
CA LEU A 114 -18.02 -7.05 -29.15
C LEU A 114 -19.11 -7.57 -30.10
N THR A 115 -18.77 -8.53 -30.96
CA THR A 115 -19.76 -9.20 -31.80
C THR A 115 -19.94 -10.61 -31.28
N GLY A 116 -20.98 -10.85 -30.48
CA GLY A 116 -21.31 -12.14 -29.88
C GLY A 116 -21.63 -13.24 -30.91
N ARG A 117 -20.63 -13.64 -31.67
CA ARG A 117 -20.66 -14.77 -32.61
C ARG A 117 -19.58 -15.74 -32.17
N SER A 118 -20.00 -16.75 -31.41
CA SER A 118 -19.19 -17.93 -31.12
C SER A 118 -19.01 -18.71 -32.43
N PRO A 119 -17.80 -18.86 -32.99
CA PRO A 119 -17.60 -19.73 -34.13
C PRO A 119 -17.46 -21.16 -33.60
N LEU A 120 -18.47 -21.96 -33.91
CA LEU A 120 -18.43 -23.42 -33.86
C LEU A 120 -17.18 -23.99 -34.56
N CYS A 121 -16.56 -24.93 -33.85
CA CYS A 121 -15.69 -26.06 -34.21
C CYS A 121 -15.26 -26.29 -35.69
N ILE A 122 -13.94 -26.45 -35.92
CA ILE A 122 -13.30 -27.42 -36.85
C ILE A 122 -11.92 -27.82 -36.24
N ARG A 123 -11.82 -28.97 -35.52
CA ARG A 123 -11.20 -30.29 -35.88
C ARG A 123 -9.64 -30.31 -35.86
N ARG A 124 -8.89 -31.35 -35.41
CA ARG A 124 -9.06 -32.79 -35.07
C ARG A 124 -7.79 -33.21 -34.26
N ASP A 125 -7.83 -34.13 -33.29
CA ASP A 125 -7.42 -35.57 -33.38
C ASP A 125 -7.73 -36.22 -32.01
N ASP A 126 -8.72 -37.13 -31.89
CA ASP A 126 -8.67 -38.61 -31.99
C ASP A 126 -8.27 -39.34 -30.69
N MET A 127 -9.27 -39.96 -30.01
CA MET A 127 -9.12 -41.25 -29.32
C MET A 127 -10.51 -41.78 -28.87
N THR A 128 -11.02 -42.77 -29.63
CA THR A 128 -11.87 -43.92 -29.22
C THR A 128 -13.20 -43.69 -28.49
N GLY A 129 -14.27 -44.26 -29.07
CA GLY A 129 -15.65 -44.10 -28.63
C GLY A 129 -16.23 -45.20 -27.72
N VAL A 130 -17.47 -44.98 -27.30
CA VAL A 130 -18.46 -45.97 -26.83
C VAL A 130 -19.86 -45.36 -27.04
N PRO A 131 -20.85 -46.07 -27.65
CA PRO A 131 -22.23 -45.61 -27.69
C PRO A 131 -22.97 -46.06 -26.43
N VAL A 132 -23.84 -45.20 -25.88
CA VAL A 132 -24.78 -45.56 -24.81
C VAL A 132 -26.19 -45.63 -25.41
N ALA A 133 -26.92 -46.64 -24.94
CA ALA A 133 -28.23 -47.16 -25.31
C ALA A 133 -29.34 -46.13 -25.58
#